data_AF-A0A212I7M9-F1
#
_entry.id   AF-A0A212I7M9-F1
#
_cell.length_a   1.000
_cell.length_b   1.000
_cell.length_c   1.000
_cell.angle_alpha   90.00
_cell.angle_beta   90.00
_cell.angle_gamma   90.00
#
_symmetry.space_group_name_H-M   'P 1'
#
loop_
_entity.id
_entity.type
_entity.pdbx_description
1 polymer ?
#
loop_
_entity_poly.entity_id
_entity_poly.type
_entity_poly.pdbx_seq_one_letter_code
_entity_poly.pdbx_strand_id
1 'polypeptide(L)'
;MKVYNFDKVISRDGTYSAKYNNKGREIIPLSVADMDIPVADFMVSELSVANQKGIYGYTLLSDDWQQVTAQWYQRHYSWKVNPEHIVFCPRVVQAVSLYIQNFTQPGDAIVSLAPAYHPISHAVEVNHRVLLESALLYRDRSYEIDFADLEDKFKTACCFILISPHNPTGTIWSEDNLRKIASLAEKYNVFIISDDVHADFNFIKKQHQTISSISSYVAQNSFICTSPAKTFNMAGLEIANIVIANDKCREKFKSALIAAGIHNPGYFSVPAFLCAYRHGDSWLAALKDYLAENRSWVQSFCQTHFPDWVLASGGGTYMLWIDYRAMNISEEQLRHWFVSLAV
;
A
#
# COMPACT_ATOMS: atom_id res chain seq x y z
N MET A 1 -10.42 -11.55 -25.53
CA MET A 1 -9.83 -11.26 -24.21
C MET A 1 -9.75 -12.56 -23.43
N LYS A 2 -8.67 -12.78 -22.69
CA LYS A 2 -8.57 -13.95 -21.79
C LYS A 2 -9.58 -13.74 -20.65
N VAL A 3 -10.43 -14.73 -20.39
CA VAL A 3 -11.42 -14.67 -19.30
C VAL A 3 -10.76 -15.22 -18.04
N TYR A 4 -10.76 -14.44 -16.97
CA TYR A 4 -10.30 -14.85 -15.65
C TYR A 4 -11.51 -15.19 -14.79
N ASN A 5 -11.45 -16.29 -14.05
CA ASN A 5 -12.50 -16.67 -13.11
C ASN A 5 -12.13 -16.22 -11.69
N PHE A 6 -12.66 -15.07 -11.27
CA PHE A 6 -12.45 -14.53 -9.92
C PHE A 6 -13.43 -15.08 -8.88
N ASP A 7 -14.49 -15.77 -9.31
CA ASP A 7 -15.47 -16.42 -8.43
C ASP A 7 -15.01 -17.82 -7.95
N LYS A 8 -13.83 -18.27 -8.40
CA LYS A 8 -13.25 -19.54 -7.94
C LYS A 8 -12.86 -19.44 -6.46
N VAL A 9 -13.70 -20.02 -5.61
CA VAL A 9 -13.43 -20.16 -4.17
C VAL A 9 -12.34 -21.21 -3.94
N ILE A 10 -11.29 -20.83 -3.22
CA ILE A 10 -10.21 -21.74 -2.78
C ILE A 10 -10.13 -21.66 -1.26
N SER A 11 -10.28 -22.80 -0.59
CA SER A 11 -10.07 -22.85 0.86
C SER A 11 -8.62 -22.48 1.19
N ARG A 12 -8.47 -21.62 2.20
CA ARG A 12 -7.18 -21.25 2.78
C ARG A 12 -6.92 -21.97 4.10
N ASP A 13 -7.70 -23.01 4.41
CA ASP A 13 -7.47 -23.85 5.59
C ASP A 13 -6.13 -24.58 5.48
N GLY A 14 -5.42 -24.68 6.60
CA GLY A 14 -4.09 -25.30 6.62
C GLY A 14 -2.98 -24.46 5.96
N THR A 15 -3.26 -23.24 5.49
CA THR A 15 -2.26 -22.35 4.87
C THR A 15 -1.57 -21.39 5.84
N TYR A 16 -1.89 -21.47 7.14
CA TYR A 16 -1.43 -20.53 8.18
C TYR A 16 -1.76 -19.07 7.85
N SER A 17 -2.87 -18.82 7.14
CA SER A 17 -3.31 -17.48 6.75
C SER A 17 -3.61 -16.61 7.96
N ALA A 18 -3.01 -15.42 8.01
CA ALA A 18 -3.32 -14.40 9.02
C ALA A 18 -4.79 -13.94 8.93
N LYS A 19 -5.37 -13.91 7.72
CA LYS A 19 -6.77 -13.52 7.48
C LYS A 19 -7.76 -14.55 8.03
N TYR A 20 -7.44 -15.84 7.93
CA TYR A 20 -8.30 -16.95 8.38
C TYR A 20 -7.90 -17.50 9.76
N ASN A 21 -7.13 -16.77 10.56
CA ASN A 21 -6.82 -17.15 11.94
C ASN A 21 -8.02 -16.90 12.88
N ASN A 22 -9.08 -17.67 12.69
CA ASN A 22 -10.38 -17.48 13.34
C ASN A 22 -10.52 -18.19 14.70
N LYS A 23 -9.44 -18.83 15.21
CA LYS A 23 -9.41 -19.58 16.48
C LYS A 23 -10.60 -20.54 16.66
N GLY A 24 -10.99 -21.23 15.59
CA GLY A 24 -12.09 -22.21 15.60
C GLY A 24 -13.50 -21.63 15.45
N ARG A 25 -13.65 -20.34 15.12
CA ARG A 25 -14.95 -19.71 14.85
C ARG A 25 -15.29 -19.75 13.36
N GLU A 26 -16.56 -19.93 13.04
CA GLU A 26 -17.10 -19.86 11.67
C GLU A 26 -17.41 -18.40 11.32
N ILE A 27 -16.41 -17.69 10.79
CA ILE A 27 -16.49 -16.26 10.47
C ILE A 27 -15.97 -16.05 9.05
N ILE A 28 -16.62 -15.18 8.28
CA ILE A 28 -16.12 -14.71 6.98
C ILE A 28 -15.14 -13.55 7.25
N PRO A 29 -13.82 -13.72 7.02
CA PRO A 29 -12.85 -12.68 7.34
C PRO A 29 -12.78 -11.63 6.23
N LEU A 30 -13.04 -10.36 6.57
CA LEU A 30 -12.97 -9.22 5.64
C LEU A 30 -11.97 -8.14 6.11
N SER A 31 -10.92 -8.53 6.84
CA SER A 31 -10.00 -7.61 7.52
C SER A 31 -8.68 -7.39 6.77
N VAL A 32 -7.78 -8.38 6.77
CA VAL A 32 -6.42 -8.26 6.23
C VAL A 32 -6.48 -8.02 4.72
N ALA A 33 -5.71 -7.04 4.23
CA ALA A 33 -5.65 -6.68 2.82
C ALA A 33 -4.79 -7.67 2.01
N ASP A 34 -5.22 -8.92 1.98
CA ASP A 34 -4.93 -9.90 0.93
C ASP A 34 -6.28 -10.39 0.35
N MET A 35 -6.25 -10.92 -0.87
CA MET A 35 -7.47 -11.28 -1.60
C MET A 35 -7.76 -12.77 -1.45
N ASP A 36 -9.04 -13.13 -1.46
CA ASP A 36 -9.49 -14.51 -1.63
C ASP A 36 -9.71 -14.83 -3.11
N ILE A 37 -8.86 -14.23 -3.94
CA ILE A 37 -8.80 -14.38 -5.38
C ILE A 37 -7.44 -15.02 -5.72
N PRO A 38 -7.42 -16.15 -6.45
CA PRO A 38 -6.16 -16.75 -6.87
C PRO A 38 -5.38 -15.81 -7.79
N VAL A 39 -4.06 -15.86 -7.66
CA VAL A 39 -3.16 -15.25 -8.63
C VAL A 39 -3.37 -15.89 -10.01
N ALA A 40 -3.09 -15.15 -11.08
CA ALA A 40 -3.24 -15.62 -12.45
C ALA A 40 -2.51 -16.95 -12.73
N ASP A 41 -3.09 -17.83 -13.55
CA ASP A 41 -2.54 -19.15 -13.90
C ASP A 41 -1.09 -19.08 -14.42
N PHE A 42 -0.75 -18.01 -15.15
CA PHE A 42 0.60 -17.84 -15.69
C PHE A 42 1.64 -17.61 -14.58
N MET A 43 1.26 -16.96 -13.46
CA MET A 43 2.12 -16.82 -12.29
C MET A 43 2.23 -18.14 -11.52
N VAL A 44 1.11 -18.88 -11.36
CA VAL A 44 1.14 -20.21 -10.75
C VAL A 44 2.05 -21.15 -11.53
N SER A 45 1.97 -21.11 -12.86
CA SER A 45 2.81 -21.91 -13.76
C SER A 45 4.29 -21.55 -13.61
N GLU A 46 4.62 -20.25 -13.59
CA GLU A 46 5.99 -19.79 -13.39
C GLU A 46 6.57 -20.26 -12.06
N LEU A 47 5.81 -20.12 -10.96
CA LEU A 47 6.23 -20.57 -9.65
C LEU A 47 6.34 -22.10 -9.56
N SER A 48 5.50 -22.84 -10.27
CA SER A 48 5.61 -24.30 -10.39
C SER A 48 6.91 -24.70 -11.09
N VAL A 49 7.32 -24.00 -12.15
CA VAL A 49 8.61 -24.24 -12.82
C VAL A 49 9.78 -23.96 -11.88
N ALA A 50 9.73 -22.85 -11.13
CA ALA A 50 10.74 -22.53 -10.12
C ALA A 50 10.80 -23.62 -9.03
N ASN A 51 9.66 -24.09 -8.54
CA ASN A 51 9.57 -25.16 -7.54
C ASN A 51 10.18 -26.49 -8.06
N GLN A 52 9.93 -26.84 -9.31
CA GLN A 52 10.47 -28.08 -9.90
C GLN A 52 12.00 -28.11 -9.99
N LYS A 53 12.69 -26.97 -9.84
CA LYS A 53 14.15 -26.95 -9.78
C LYS A 53 14.71 -27.68 -8.56
N GLY A 54 13.97 -27.71 -7.45
CA GLY A 54 14.38 -28.40 -6.21
C GLY A 54 15.63 -27.81 -5.53
N ILE A 55 16.08 -26.62 -5.93
CA ILE A 55 17.24 -25.92 -5.38
C ILE A 55 16.82 -24.49 -5.02
N TYR A 56 16.62 -24.23 -3.72
CA TYR A 56 16.09 -22.97 -3.18
C TYR A 56 17.19 -22.18 -2.44
N GLY A 57 18.31 -21.97 -3.12
CA GLY A 57 19.48 -21.28 -2.55
C GLY A 57 19.39 -19.74 -2.60
N TYR A 58 20.51 -19.10 -2.27
CA TYR A 58 20.65 -17.64 -2.35
C TYR A 58 20.32 -17.14 -3.75
N THR A 59 19.49 -16.11 -3.81
CA THR A 59 18.89 -15.61 -5.05
C THR A 59 19.20 -14.13 -5.21
N LEU A 60 19.64 -13.73 -6.40
CA LEU A 60 19.80 -12.32 -6.77
C LEU A 60 18.58 -11.87 -7.60
N LEU A 61 18.31 -10.58 -7.60
CA LEU A 61 17.36 -9.99 -8.55
C LEU A 61 17.93 -10.14 -9.98
N SER A 62 17.07 -10.28 -10.99
CA SER A 62 17.54 -10.33 -12.39
C SER A 62 18.14 -9.00 -12.81
N ASP A 63 19.13 -9.00 -13.71
CA ASP A 63 19.82 -7.77 -14.13
C ASP A 63 18.87 -6.65 -14.62
N ASP A 64 17.70 -7.02 -15.15
CA ASP A 64 16.71 -6.09 -15.69
C ASP A 64 15.56 -5.74 -14.74
N TRP A 65 15.58 -6.17 -13.48
CA TRP A 65 14.46 -6.01 -12.54
C TRP A 65 14.04 -4.54 -12.35
N GLN A 66 15.02 -3.63 -12.30
CA GLN A 66 14.78 -2.18 -12.20
C GLN A 66 14.11 -1.64 -13.46
N GLN A 67 14.56 -2.12 -14.63
CA GLN A 67 14.00 -1.72 -15.91
C GLN A 67 12.55 -2.20 -16.06
N VAL A 68 12.25 -3.44 -15.65
CA VAL A 68 10.89 -3.98 -15.61
C VAL A 68 9.99 -3.14 -14.68
N THR A 69 10.50 -2.76 -13.51
CA THR A 69 9.79 -1.88 -12.56
C THR A 69 9.51 -0.51 -13.17
N ALA A 70 10.52 0.16 -13.73
CA ALA A 70 10.37 1.49 -14.33
C ALA A 70 9.38 1.47 -15.51
N GLN A 71 9.36 0.39 -16.30
CA GLN A 71 8.38 0.21 -17.36
C GLN A 71 6.96 0.06 -16.82
N TRP A 72 6.75 -0.61 -15.68
CA TRP A 72 5.44 -0.68 -15.03
C TRP A 72 4.94 0.72 -14.67
N TYR A 73 5.78 1.53 -14.01
CA TYR A 73 5.43 2.91 -13.62
C TYR A 73 5.10 3.79 -14.82
N GLN A 74 5.85 3.66 -15.92
CA GLN A 74 5.57 4.41 -17.14
C GLN A 74 4.22 4.02 -17.76
N ARG A 75 3.86 2.73 -17.76
CA ARG A 75 2.60 2.24 -18.35
C ARG A 75 1.38 2.57 -17.50
N HIS A 76 1.46 2.40 -16.17
CA HIS A 76 0.31 2.50 -15.27
C HIS A 76 0.16 3.87 -14.61
N TYR A 77 1.25 4.61 -14.41
CA TYR A 77 1.26 5.88 -13.68
C TYR A 77 1.77 7.06 -14.52
N SER A 78 2.15 6.84 -15.79
CA SER A 78 2.82 7.84 -16.64
C SER A 78 4.06 8.45 -15.98
N TRP A 79 4.70 7.71 -15.07
CA TRP A 79 5.81 8.20 -14.26
C TRP A 79 7.14 7.62 -14.77
N LYS A 80 7.98 8.50 -15.32
CA LYS A 80 9.31 8.14 -15.83
C LYS A 80 10.34 8.14 -14.70
N VAL A 81 10.85 6.95 -14.37
CA VAL A 81 11.86 6.75 -13.32
C VAL A 81 13.16 6.25 -13.95
N ASN A 82 14.30 6.74 -13.46
CA ASN A 82 15.59 6.14 -13.76
C ASN A 82 15.68 4.78 -13.02
N PRO A 83 15.85 3.65 -13.73
CA PRO A 83 15.95 2.32 -13.11
C PRO A 83 16.95 2.26 -11.95
N GLU A 84 18.09 2.96 -12.05
CA GLU A 84 19.13 2.95 -11.00
C GLU A 84 18.68 3.56 -9.67
N HIS A 85 17.59 4.34 -9.66
CA HIS A 85 17.02 4.93 -8.45
C HIS A 85 16.18 3.92 -7.65
N ILE A 86 15.87 2.75 -8.22
CA ILE A 86 14.99 1.76 -7.62
C ILE A 86 15.81 0.80 -6.77
N VAL A 87 15.47 0.71 -5.48
CA VAL A 87 16.12 -0.16 -4.49
C VAL A 87 15.13 -1.20 -3.99
N PHE A 88 15.56 -2.45 -3.93
CA PHE A 88 14.76 -3.53 -3.37
C PHE A 88 14.66 -3.43 -1.84
N CYS A 89 13.48 -3.72 -1.31
CA CYS A 89 13.26 -3.99 0.10
C CYS A 89 12.23 -5.13 0.22
N PRO A 90 12.29 -6.03 1.21
CA PRO A 90 11.31 -7.11 1.28
C PRO A 90 9.89 -6.61 1.56
N ARG A 91 9.72 -5.54 2.33
CA ARG A 91 8.40 -4.94 2.64
C ARG A 91 8.46 -3.42 2.77
N VAL A 92 7.37 -2.72 2.40
CA VAL A 92 7.28 -1.26 2.58
C VAL A 92 7.38 -0.84 4.05
N VAL A 93 6.74 -1.57 4.97
CA VAL A 93 6.86 -1.29 6.41
C VAL A 93 8.30 -1.45 6.90
N GLN A 94 9.09 -2.37 6.33
CA GLN A 94 10.52 -2.48 6.64
C GLN A 94 11.30 -1.28 6.10
N ALA A 95 10.99 -0.80 4.89
CA ALA A 95 11.61 0.40 4.36
C ALA A 95 11.33 1.63 5.23
N VAL A 96 10.10 1.77 5.73
CA VAL A 96 9.72 2.83 6.69
C VAL A 96 10.53 2.71 7.98
N SER A 97 10.59 1.52 8.60
CA SER A 97 11.37 1.31 9.82
C SER A 97 12.87 1.59 9.63
N LEU A 98 13.46 1.14 8.52
CA LEU A 98 14.86 1.40 8.19
C LEU A 98 15.11 2.89 7.96
N TYR A 99 14.19 3.60 7.31
CA TYR A 99 14.27 5.05 7.19
C TYR A 99 14.28 5.70 8.57
N ILE A 100 13.28 5.39 9.41
CA ILE A 100 13.16 5.98 10.75
C ILE A 100 14.46 5.77 11.53
N GLN A 101 14.95 4.53 11.60
CA GLN A 101 16.15 4.18 12.37
C GLN A 101 17.42 4.89 11.88
N ASN A 102 17.59 5.06 10.57
CA ASN A 102 18.86 5.52 10.00
C ASN A 102 18.86 7.00 9.58
N PHE A 103 17.70 7.61 9.39
CA PHE A 103 17.56 8.98 8.85
C PHE A 103 17.01 9.99 9.84
N THR A 104 16.54 9.54 11.00
CA THR A 104 16.02 10.39 12.08
C THR A 104 16.68 10.00 13.41
N GLN A 105 16.40 10.72 14.48
CA GLN A 105 16.82 10.44 15.86
C GLN A 105 15.61 10.12 16.75
N PRO A 106 15.79 9.35 17.85
CA PRO A 106 14.76 9.24 18.88
C PRO A 106 14.30 10.62 19.34
N GLY A 107 12.98 10.80 19.49
CA GLY A 107 12.35 12.09 19.81
C GLY A 107 12.03 12.97 18.61
N ASP A 108 12.59 12.71 17.42
CA ASP A 108 12.19 13.44 16.20
C ASP A 108 10.70 13.23 15.91
N ALA A 109 10.06 14.28 15.40
CA ALA A 109 8.64 14.26 15.08
C ALA A 109 8.41 13.79 13.63
N ILE A 110 7.49 12.84 13.47
CA ILE A 110 7.06 12.29 12.19
C ILE A 110 5.56 12.50 12.05
N VAL A 111 5.14 13.07 10.93
CA VAL A 111 3.73 13.39 10.66
C VAL A 111 3.09 12.30 9.81
N SER A 112 1.83 11.98 10.08
CA SER A 112 0.98 11.18 9.20
C SER A 112 -0.43 11.78 9.14
N LEU A 113 -1.21 11.41 8.12
CA LEU A 113 -2.64 11.73 8.07
C LEU A 113 -3.43 10.67 8.84
N ALA A 114 -4.42 11.05 9.64
CA ALA A 114 -5.23 10.13 10.44
C ALA A 114 -6.73 10.18 10.07
N PRO A 115 -7.47 9.06 10.10
CA PRO A 115 -7.00 7.70 10.45
C PRO A 115 -6.11 7.11 9.34
N ALA A 116 -5.16 6.25 9.72
CA ALA A 116 -4.22 5.60 8.79
C ALA A 116 -3.96 4.13 9.15
N TYR A 117 -3.25 3.46 8.23
CA TYR A 117 -2.79 2.08 8.40
C TYR A 117 -1.86 1.92 9.61
N HIS A 118 -2.39 1.28 10.67
CA HIS A 118 -1.76 1.20 11.98
C HIS A 118 -0.29 0.73 11.98
N PRO A 119 0.15 -0.29 11.20
CA PRO A 119 1.54 -0.74 11.23
C PRO A 119 2.57 0.34 10.88
N ILE A 120 2.21 1.35 10.07
CA ILE A 120 3.11 2.45 9.75
C ILE A 120 3.22 3.42 10.93
N SER A 121 2.10 3.83 11.53
CA SER A 121 2.08 4.66 12.74
C SER A 121 2.81 3.97 13.89
N HIS A 122 2.59 2.66 14.07
CA HIS A 122 3.24 1.87 15.11
C HIS A 122 4.76 1.82 14.95
N ALA A 123 5.26 1.75 13.70
CA ALA A 123 6.69 1.75 13.43
C ALA A 123 7.38 3.04 13.92
N VAL A 124 6.69 4.18 13.92
CA VAL A 124 7.20 5.46 14.47
C VAL A 124 7.38 5.34 15.98
N GLU A 125 6.35 4.90 16.68
CA GLU A 125 6.30 4.84 18.14
C GLU A 125 7.29 3.83 18.71
N VAL A 126 7.36 2.61 18.15
CA VAL A 126 8.27 1.55 18.64
C VAL A 126 9.74 1.85 18.37
N ASN A 127 10.02 2.75 17.42
CA ASN A 127 11.36 3.29 17.21
C ASN A 127 11.59 4.59 18.01
N HIS A 128 10.74 4.91 18.98
CA HIS A 128 10.88 6.04 19.89
C HIS A 128 10.90 7.42 19.19
N ARG A 129 10.14 7.58 18.10
CA ARG A 129 9.86 8.89 17.48
C ARG A 129 8.49 9.38 17.95
N VAL A 130 8.25 10.69 17.85
CA VAL A 130 6.97 11.30 18.19
C VAL A 130 6.08 11.28 16.96
N LEU A 131 4.98 10.54 17.00
CA LEU A 131 3.97 10.56 15.95
C LEU A 131 3.06 11.78 16.12
N LEU A 132 3.00 12.62 15.08
CA LEU A 132 2.07 13.75 15.00
C LEU A 132 0.99 13.44 13.97
N GLU A 133 -0.19 13.05 14.42
CA GLU A 133 -1.31 12.71 13.55
C GLU A 133 -2.07 13.97 13.11
N SER A 134 -2.09 14.28 11.82
CA SER A 134 -2.94 15.30 11.21
C SER A 134 -4.29 14.71 10.82
N ALA A 135 -5.33 15.04 11.57
CA ALA A 135 -6.65 14.46 11.40
C ALA A 135 -7.28 14.94 10.09
N LEU A 136 -7.71 13.99 9.26
CA LEU A 136 -8.45 14.28 8.04
C LEU A 136 -9.84 14.80 8.39
N LEU A 137 -10.29 15.79 7.62
CA LEU A 137 -11.63 16.35 7.72
C LEU A 137 -12.58 15.47 6.92
N TYR A 138 -13.63 14.96 7.57
CA TYR A 138 -14.68 14.20 6.89
C TYR A 138 -15.85 15.13 6.51
N ARG A 139 -16.10 15.29 5.22
CA ARG A 139 -17.17 16.14 4.67
C ARG A 139 -17.83 15.44 3.49
N ASP A 140 -19.15 15.37 3.48
CA ASP A 140 -19.93 14.81 2.36
C ASP A 140 -19.38 13.46 1.85
N ARG A 141 -19.19 12.52 2.79
CA ARG A 141 -18.65 11.18 2.54
C ARG A 141 -17.20 11.12 2.05
N SER A 142 -16.50 12.24 2.03
CA SER A 142 -15.15 12.38 1.48
C SER A 142 -14.20 12.84 2.58
N TYR A 143 -12.92 12.49 2.44
CA TYR A 143 -11.88 12.96 3.35
C TYR A 143 -11.01 14.02 2.68
N GLU A 144 -10.77 15.10 3.41
CA GLU A 144 -9.93 16.23 3.00
C GLU A 144 -8.79 16.42 3.98
N ILE A 145 -7.67 16.94 3.49
CA ILE A 145 -6.53 17.30 4.33
C ILE A 145 -6.82 18.65 5.00
N ASP A 146 -6.69 18.71 6.33
CA ASP A 146 -6.57 19.99 7.03
C ASP A 146 -5.15 20.54 6.81
N PHE A 147 -4.99 21.37 5.78
CA PHE A 147 -3.68 21.94 5.44
C PHE A 147 -3.15 22.91 6.49
N ALA A 148 -4.00 23.52 7.31
CA ALA A 148 -3.54 24.42 8.38
C ALA A 148 -2.91 23.60 9.52
N ASP A 149 -3.57 22.52 9.92
CA ASP A 149 -3.04 21.57 10.90
C ASP A 149 -1.79 20.85 10.40
N LEU A 150 -1.78 20.41 9.13
CA LEU A 150 -0.62 19.79 8.50
C LEU A 150 0.58 20.75 8.47
N GLU A 151 0.36 22.01 8.06
CA GLU A 151 1.40 23.04 8.04
C GLU A 151 1.97 23.31 9.44
N ASP A 152 1.12 23.38 10.46
CA ASP A 152 1.58 23.61 11.83
C ASP A 152 2.51 22.48 12.32
N LYS A 153 2.14 21.23 12.04
CA LYS A 153 2.94 20.05 12.37
C LYS A 153 4.25 19.97 11.57
N PHE A 154 4.24 20.42 10.31
CA PHE A 154 5.44 20.44 9.47
C PHE A 154 6.52 21.37 10.01
N LYS A 155 6.18 22.41 10.80
CA LYS A 155 7.17 23.32 11.41
C LYS A 155 8.16 22.60 12.35
N THR A 156 7.76 21.45 12.91
CA THR A 156 8.57 20.69 13.87
C THR A 156 8.95 19.30 13.38
N ALA A 157 8.38 18.84 12.26
CA ALA A 157 8.56 17.48 11.76
C ALA A 157 9.81 17.36 10.90
N CYS A 158 10.51 16.23 11.00
CA CYS A 158 11.61 15.90 10.08
C CYS A 158 11.12 15.07 8.88
N CYS A 159 9.99 14.37 9.03
CA CYS A 159 9.46 13.46 8.04
C CYS A 159 7.93 13.47 8.02
N PHE A 160 7.36 13.29 6.84
CA PHE A 160 5.94 13.07 6.61
C PHE A 160 5.73 11.73 5.89
N ILE A 161 4.87 10.89 6.45
CA ILE A 161 4.44 9.64 5.83
C ILE A 161 3.09 9.87 5.15
N LEU A 162 3.11 9.88 3.82
CA LEU A 162 1.94 9.95 2.96
C LEU A 162 1.52 8.53 2.56
N ILE A 163 0.26 8.16 2.72
CA ILE A 163 -0.31 6.93 2.16
C ILE A 163 -1.15 7.33 0.93
N SER A 164 -0.83 6.81 -0.25
CA SER A 164 -1.38 7.29 -1.52
C SER A 164 -1.56 6.16 -2.55
N PRO A 165 -2.77 5.64 -2.82
CA PRO A 165 -4.06 6.01 -2.24
C PRO A 165 -4.17 5.74 -0.73
N HIS A 166 -4.92 6.57 -0.02
CA HIS A 166 -5.00 6.57 1.44
C HIS A 166 -5.79 5.39 2.00
N ASN A 167 -5.13 4.51 2.75
CA ASN A 167 -5.75 3.44 3.55
C ASN A 167 -5.97 3.95 4.99
N PRO A 168 -7.22 3.98 5.51
CA PRO A 168 -8.37 3.17 5.08
C PRO A 168 -9.40 3.87 4.19
N THR A 169 -9.36 5.20 4.06
CA THR A 169 -10.47 5.97 3.46
C THR A 169 -10.72 5.71 1.97
N GLY A 170 -9.76 5.10 1.26
CA GLY A 170 -9.77 4.96 -0.18
C GLY A 170 -9.52 6.28 -0.93
N THR A 171 -9.10 7.36 -0.25
CA THR A 171 -8.92 8.66 -0.90
C THR A 171 -7.76 8.63 -1.89
N ILE A 172 -7.99 9.13 -3.10
CA ILE A 172 -6.94 9.38 -4.10
C ILE A 172 -6.66 10.87 -4.08
N TRP A 173 -5.43 11.24 -3.73
CA TRP A 173 -5.05 12.64 -3.60
C TRP A 173 -5.01 13.31 -4.98
N SER A 174 -5.66 14.47 -5.08
CA SER A 174 -5.61 15.29 -6.29
C SER A 174 -4.22 15.89 -6.50
N GLU A 175 -3.92 16.30 -7.73
CA GLU A 175 -2.70 17.04 -8.03
C GLU A 175 -2.57 18.31 -7.16
N ASP A 176 -3.66 19.04 -6.92
CA ASP A 176 -3.66 20.22 -6.05
C ASP A 176 -3.28 19.87 -4.59
N ASN A 177 -3.80 18.75 -4.07
CA ASN A 177 -3.43 18.28 -2.74
C ASN A 177 -1.93 17.94 -2.70
N LEU A 178 -1.43 17.19 -3.69
CA LEU A 178 -0.02 16.81 -3.76
C LEU A 178 0.89 18.03 -3.94
N ARG A 179 0.48 19.04 -4.73
CA ARG A 179 1.19 20.32 -4.88
C ARG A 179 1.30 21.06 -3.56
N LYS A 180 0.21 21.16 -2.81
CA LYS A 180 0.23 21.80 -1.48
C LYS A 180 1.12 21.06 -0.49
N ILE A 181 1.04 19.71 -0.44
CA ILE A 181 1.95 18.89 0.38
C ILE A 181 3.41 19.15 -0.01
N ALA A 182 3.72 19.10 -1.31
CA ALA A 182 5.07 19.31 -1.82
C ALA A 182 5.62 20.71 -1.45
N SER A 183 4.81 21.76 -1.60
CA SER A 183 5.19 23.12 -1.22
C SER A 183 5.42 23.29 0.28
N LEU A 184 4.59 22.67 1.12
CA LEU A 184 4.79 22.69 2.58
C LEU A 184 6.05 21.91 2.96
N ALA A 185 6.26 20.74 2.36
CA ALA A 185 7.45 19.93 2.63
C ALA A 185 8.73 20.68 2.27
N GLU A 186 8.77 21.35 1.11
CA GLU A 186 9.89 22.21 0.71
C GLU A 186 10.09 23.39 1.66
N LYS A 187 9.01 24.09 2.02
CA LYS A 187 9.05 25.26 2.93
C LYS A 187 9.65 24.92 4.30
N TYR A 188 9.33 23.75 4.84
CA TYR A 188 9.74 23.34 6.20
C TYR A 188 10.85 22.28 6.21
N ASN A 189 11.42 21.94 5.05
CA ASN A 189 12.46 20.93 4.89
C ASN A 189 12.05 19.52 5.39
N VAL A 190 10.79 19.13 5.15
CA VAL A 190 10.26 17.83 5.57
C VAL A 190 10.53 16.78 4.49
N PHE A 191 11.14 15.67 4.87
CA PHE A 191 11.31 14.52 3.99
C PHE A 191 10.00 13.75 3.83
N ILE A 192 9.71 13.21 2.64
CA ILE A 192 8.46 12.47 2.39
C ILE A 192 8.73 10.97 2.23
N ILE A 193 8.02 10.12 2.98
CA ILE A 193 7.84 8.72 2.60
C ILE A 193 6.43 8.58 2.02
N SER A 194 6.33 8.21 0.74
CA SER A 194 5.04 7.94 0.08
C SER A 194 4.83 6.43 -0.02
N ASP A 195 3.84 5.89 0.69
CA ASP A 195 3.36 4.52 0.54
C ASP A 195 2.34 4.44 -0.60
N ASP A 196 2.82 4.02 -1.77
CA ASP A 196 2.10 3.90 -3.02
C ASP A 196 1.75 2.44 -3.37
N VAL A 197 1.74 1.52 -2.39
CA VAL A 197 1.46 0.08 -2.65
C VAL A 197 0.07 -0.20 -3.23
N HIS A 198 -0.86 0.74 -3.10
CA HIS A 198 -2.22 0.62 -3.64
C HIS A 198 -2.43 1.40 -4.96
N ALA A 199 -1.38 1.97 -5.55
CA ALA A 199 -1.48 2.84 -6.74
C ALA A 199 -2.18 2.20 -7.95
N ASP A 200 -2.06 0.88 -8.13
CA ASP A 200 -2.74 0.14 -9.21
C ASP A 200 -4.28 0.10 -9.04
N PHE A 201 -4.77 0.17 -7.79
CA PHE A 201 -6.20 0.16 -7.44
C PHE A 201 -6.77 1.56 -7.37
N ASN A 202 -6.93 2.13 -8.56
CA ASN A 202 -7.59 3.40 -8.79
C ASN A 202 -8.82 3.18 -9.68
N PHE A 203 -9.99 3.51 -9.14
CA PHE A 203 -11.32 3.36 -9.76
C PHE A 203 -11.94 4.69 -10.19
N ILE A 204 -11.17 5.79 -10.19
CA ILE A 204 -11.57 7.06 -10.80
C ILE A 204 -10.97 7.22 -12.19
N LYS A 205 -11.49 8.16 -13.00
CA LYS A 205 -11.03 8.39 -14.39
C LYS A 205 -9.61 8.94 -14.52
N LYS A 206 -8.97 9.37 -13.42
CA LYS A 206 -7.62 9.95 -13.42
C LYS A 206 -6.61 8.90 -13.02
N GLN A 207 -5.43 8.90 -13.64
CA GLN A 207 -4.31 8.05 -13.22
C GLN A 207 -3.80 8.46 -11.83
N HIS A 208 -3.20 7.50 -11.14
CA HIS A 208 -2.46 7.75 -9.90
C HIS A 208 -1.34 8.75 -10.15
N GLN A 209 -1.14 9.69 -9.22
CA GLN A 209 -0.07 10.69 -9.28
C GLN A 209 0.91 10.43 -8.15
N THR A 210 2.15 10.15 -8.50
CA THR A 210 3.22 9.94 -7.53
C THR A 210 3.79 11.28 -7.07
N ILE A 211 3.86 11.53 -5.76
CA ILE A 211 4.23 12.85 -5.23
C ILE A 211 5.62 13.34 -5.66
N SER A 212 6.56 12.44 -5.95
CA SER A 212 7.89 12.80 -6.46
C SER A 212 7.89 13.41 -7.86
N SER A 213 6.80 13.31 -8.62
CA SER A 213 6.70 13.97 -9.94
C SER A 213 6.33 15.46 -9.83
N ILE A 214 5.92 15.92 -8.64
CA ILE A 214 5.31 17.24 -8.44
C ILE A 214 6.34 18.36 -8.33
N SER A 215 7.49 18.12 -7.69
CA SER A 215 8.57 19.10 -7.57
C SER A 215 9.95 18.43 -7.52
N SER A 216 10.98 19.17 -7.92
CA SER A 216 12.38 18.75 -7.81
C SER A 216 12.80 18.53 -6.35
N TYR A 217 12.28 19.35 -5.42
CA TYR A 217 12.51 19.17 -3.99
C TYR A 217 12.03 17.79 -3.54
N VAL A 218 10.77 17.42 -3.81
CA VAL A 218 10.23 16.14 -3.37
C VAL A 218 10.92 14.99 -4.10
N ALA A 219 11.22 15.11 -5.39
CA ALA A 219 11.98 14.10 -6.11
C ALA A 219 13.31 13.75 -5.42
N GLN A 220 14.01 14.74 -4.87
CA GLN A 220 15.29 14.57 -4.18
C GLN A 220 15.16 14.32 -2.67
N ASN A 221 13.99 14.53 -2.07
CA ASN A 221 13.76 14.41 -0.63
C ASN A 221 12.56 13.50 -0.34
N SER A 222 12.45 12.39 -1.07
CA SER A 222 11.43 11.39 -0.80
C SER A 222 11.87 9.95 -1.04
N PHE A 223 11.20 9.04 -0.36
CA PHE A 223 11.11 7.63 -0.71
C PHE A 223 9.72 7.36 -1.28
N ILE A 224 9.65 6.81 -2.49
CA ILE A 224 8.39 6.31 -3.06
C ILE A 224 8.39 4.80 -2.94
N CYS A 225 7.50 4.27 -2.11
CA CYS A 225 7.39 2.87 -1.77
C CYS A 225 6.27 2.24 -2.58
N THR A 226 6.58 1.26 -3.43
CA THR A 226 5.59 0.49 -4.20
C THR A 226 5.84 -0.99 -4.04
N SER A 227 4.93 -1.83 -4.51
CA SER A 227 5.11 -3.28 -4.47
C SER A 227 4.10 -3.97 -5.40
N PRO A 228 4.45 -5.10 -6.06
CA PRO A 228 3.45 -5.95 -6.71
C PRO A 228 2.54 -6.67 -5.71
N ALA A 229 2.88 -6.69 -4.41
CA ALA A 229 2.25 -7.54 -3.40
C ALA A 229 0.74 -7.34 -3.29
N LYS A 230 0.29 -6.08 -3.23
CA LYS A 230 -1.13 -5.77 -3.12
C LYS A 230 -1.84 -5.98 -4.45
N THR A 231 -1.19 -5.62 -5.55
CA THR A 231 -1.71 -5.73 -6.92
C THR A 231 -1.97 -7.17 -7.30
N PHE A 232 -1.00 -8.06 -7.08
CA PHE A 232 -1.02 -9.45 -7.54
C PHE A 232 -1.18 -10.47 -6.41
N ASN A 233 -1.78 -10.07 -5.28
CA ASN A 233 -2.06 -10.93 -4.13
C ASN A 233 -0.87 -11.79 -3.68
N MET A 234 0.33 -11.21 -3.68
CA MET A 234 1.60 -11.91 -3.43
C MET A 234 2.35 -11.39 -2.19
N ALA A 235 1.61 -10.93 -1.17
CA ALA A 235 2.18 -10.34 0.05
C ALA A 235 3.06 -11.31 0.87
N GLY A 236 2.90 -12.62 0.68
CA GLY A 236 3.76 -13.65 1.27
C GLY A 236 5.13 -13.78 0.60
N LEU A 237 5.33 -13.19 -0.59
CA LEU A 237 6.58 -13.28 -1.36
C LEU A 237 7.55 -12.12 -1.10
N GLU A 238 7.20 -11.17 -0.21
CA GLU A 238 8.13 -10.17 0.33
C GLU A 238 8.99 -9.44 -0.73
N ILE A 239 8.33 -8.64 -1.57
CA ILE A 239 9.02 -7.77 -2.53
C ILE A 239 8.39 -6.39 -2.56
N ALA A 240 9.21 -5.36 -2.38
CA ALA A 240 8.86 -3.95 -2.53
C ALA A 240 9.97 -3.21 -3.28
N ASN A 241 9.57 -2.14 -3.95
CA ASN A 241 10.45 -1.28 -4.74
C ASN A 241 10.42 0.12 -4.13
N ILE A 242 11.58 0.61 -3.72
CA ILE A 242 11.76 1.92 -3.11
C ILE A 242 12.49 2.81 -4.09
N VAL A 243 11.83 3.83 -4.63
CA VAL A 243 12.46 4.80 -5.53
C VAL A 243 13.09 5.92 -4.71
N ILE A 244 14.40 6.09 -4.87
CA ILE A 244 15.21 7.07 -4.13
C ILE A 244 16.11 7.81 -5.12
N ALA A 245 15.69 9.00 -5.57
CA ALA A 245 16.44 9.71 -6.61
C ALA A 245 17.77 10.29 -6.11
N ASN A 246 17.82 10.71 -4.84
CA ASN A 246 19.03 11.28 -4.26
C ASN A 246 20.08 10.20 -3.98
N ASP A 247 21.24 10.31 -4.61
CA ASP A 247 22.32 9.33 -4.53
C ASP A 247 22.82 9.10 -3.10
N LYS A 248 22.99 10.17 -2.31
CA LYS A 248 23.46 10.05 -0.92
C LYS A 248 22.44 9.31 -0.06
N CYS A 249 21.15 9.64 -0.21
CA CYS A 249 20.08 8.94 0.49
C CYS A 249 19.99 7.47 0.05
N ARG A 250 20.12 7.22 -1.25
CA ARG A 250 20.05 5.88 -1.84
C ARG A 250 21.17 4.97 -1.34
N GLU A 251 22.41 5.45 -1.36
CA GLU A 251 23.56 4.67 -0.85
C GLU A 251 23.47 4.45 0.66
N LYS A 252 23.05 5.47 1.43
CA LYS A 252 22.80 5.31 2.87
C LYS A 252 21.72 4.26 3.15
N PHE A 253 20.63 4.23 2.38
CA PHE A 253 19.56 3.24 2.53
C PHE A 253 20.03 1.83 2.16
N LYS A 254 20.83 1.67 1.09
CA LYS A 254 21.47 0.39 0.75
C LYS A 254 22.39 -0.11 1.88
N SER A 255 23.20 0.77 2.48
CA SER A 255 24.02 0.41 3.64
C SER A 255 23.16 -0.03 4.84
N ALA A 256 22.02 0.64 5.08
CA ALA A 256 21.09 0.25 6.15
C ALA A 256 20.47 -1.14 5.91
N LEU A 257 20.12 -1.48 4.66
CA LEU A 257 19.66 -2.83 4.31
C LEU A 257 20.72 -3.89 4.63
N ILE A 258 21.97 -3.65 4.22
CA ILE A 258 23.09 -4.56 4.50
C ILE A 258 23.30 -4.71 6.01
N ALA A 259 23.31 -3.61 6.76
CA ALA A 259 23.47 -3.62 8.21
C ALA A 259 22.34 -4.38 8.93
N ALA A 260 21.13 -4.36 8.38
CA ALA A 260 19.98 -5.14 8.86
C ALA A 260 19.99 -6.61 8.42
N GLY A 261 21.01 -7.06 7.69
CA GLY A 261 21.12 -8.43 7.18
C GLY A 261 20.22 -8.72 5.96
N ILE A 262 19.70 -7.68 5.30
CA ILE A 262 18.84 -7.81 4.12
C ILE A 262 19.73 -7.75 2.87
N HIS A 263 20.07 -8.93 2.34
CA HIS A 263 21.06 -9.09 1.26
C HIS A 263 20.50 -9.77 0.00
N ASN A 264 19.57 -10.72 0.15
CA ASN A 264 18.95 -11.43 -0.97
C ASN A 264 17.41 -11.41 -0.85
N PRO A 265 16.66 -11.29 -1.96
CA PRO A 265 15.23 -11.61 -2.00
C PRO A 265 14.99 -13.11 -1.75
N GLY A 266 13.74 -13.47 -1.45
CA GLY A 266 13.31 -14.86 -1.45
C GLY A 266 13.39 -15.48 -2.85
N TYR A 267 13.69 -16.79 -2.91
CA TYR A 267 13.83 -17.54 -4.17
C TYR A 267 12.61 -17.38 -5.10
N PHE A 268 11.40 -17.51 -4.55
CA PHE A 268 10.16 -17.37 -5.31
C PHE A 268 9.75 -15.92 -5.59
N SER A 269 10.33 -14.95 -4.88
CA SER A 269 10.01 -13.54 -5.03
C SER A 269 10.38 -13.03 -6.42
N VAL A 270 11.55 -13.42 -6.93
CA VAL A 270 12.09 -12.96 -8.22
C VAL A 270 11.26 -13.44 -9.41
N PRO A 271 11.00 -14.76 -9.61
CA PRO A 271 10.17 -15.22 -10.72
C PRO A 271 8.74 -14.68 -10.64
N ALA A 272 8.13 -14.61 -9.45
CA ALA A 272 6.79 -14.03 -9.30
C ALA A 272 6.76 -12.56 -9.72
N PHE A 273 7.71 -11.76 -9.25
CA PHE A 273 7.81 -10.33 -9.57
C PHE A 273 7.96 -10.09 -11.07
N LEU A 274 8.90 -10.79 -11.72
CA LEU A 274 9.14 -10.62 -13.16
C LEU A 274 7.92 -11.03 -13.98
N CYS A 275 7.30 -12.15 -13.60
CA CYS A 275 6.11 -12.66 -14.24
C CYS A 275 4.93 -11.67 -14.11
N ALA A 276 4.69 -11.17 -12.91
CA ALA A 276 3.64 -10.21 -12.60
C ALA A 276 3.80 -8.89 -13.39
N TYR A 277 4.98 -8.26 -13.35
CA TYR A 277 5.18 -6.96 -14.00
C TYR A 277 5.33 -7.03 -15.53
N ARG A 278 5.70 -8.18 -16.09
CA ARG A 278 5.79 -8.35 -17.55
C ARG A 278 4.47 -8.78 -18.19
N HIS A 279 3.63 -9.52 -17.47
CA HIS A 279 2.47 -10.20 -18.07
C HIS A 279 1.15 -9.92 -17.36
N GLY A 280 1.17 -9.21 -16.23
CA GLY A 280 0.02 -9.00 -15.36
C GLY A 280 -0.98 -7.94 -15.81
N ASP A 281 -0.68 -7.14 -16.84
CA ASP A 281 -1.53 -6.01 -17.25
C ASP A 281 -2.98 -6.44 -17.53
N SER A 282 -3.18 -7.55 -18.26
CA SER A 282 -4.54 -8.05 -18.59
C SER A 282 -5.29 -8.64 -17.40
N TRP A 283 -4.58 -9.29 -16.47
CA TRP A 283 -5.19 -9.81 -15.24
C TRP A 283 -5.58 -8.67 -14.30
N LEU A 284 -4.73 -7.66 -14.15
CA LEU A 284 -5.03 -6.48 -13.34
C LEU A 284 -6.23 -5.72 -13.90
N ALA A 285 -6.30 -5.52 -15.22
CA ALA A 285 -7.44 -4.86 -15.85
C ALA A 285 -8.76 -5.59 -15.52
N ALA A 286 -8.81 -6.90 -15.75
CA ALA A 286 -9.99 -7.71 -15.42
C ALA A 286 -10.32 -7.70 -13.92
N LEU A 287 -9.30 -7.76 -13.05
CA LEU A 287 -9.50 -7.69 -11.60
C LEU A 287 -10.11 -6.34 -11.19
N LYS A 288 -9.67 -5.23 -11.79
CA LYS A 288 -10.24 -3.91 -11.51
C LYS A 288 -11.71 -3.84 -11.93
N ASP A 289 -12.09 -4.39 -13.08
CA ASP A 289 -13.49 -4.42 -13.48
C ASP A 289 -14.34 -5.21 -12.47
N TYR A 290 -13.87 -6.40 -12.06
CA TYR A 290 -14.53 -7.22 -11.05
C TYR A 290 -14.66 -6.51 -9.68
N LEU A 291 -13.60 -5.85 -9.22
CA LEU A 291 -13.63 -5.13 -7.94
C LEU A 291 -14.51 -3.86 -8.00
N ALA A 292 -14.62 -3.22 -9.16
CA ALA A 292 -15.53 -2.10 -9.37
C ALA A 292 -17.01 -2.54 -9.29
N GLU A 293 -17.32 -3.72 -9.83
CA GLU A 293 -18.64 -4.35 -9.69
C GLU A 293 -18.93 -4.69 -8.23
N ASN A 294 -18.00 -5.33 -7.51
CA ASN A 294 -18.15 -5.62 -6.08
C ASN A 294 -18.41 -4.35 -5.25
N ARG A 295 -17.65 -3.27 -5.53
CA ARG A 295 -17.85 -1.99 -4.87
C ARG A 295 -19.25 -1.43 -5.10
N SER A 296 -19.72 -1.48 -6.34
CA SER A 296 -21.05 -0.99 -6.73
C SER A 296 -22.16 -1.83 -6.10
N TRP A 297 -21.95 -3.14 -6.00
CA TRP A 297 -22.84 -4.06 -5.32
C TRP A 297 -22.95 -3.75 -3.83
N VAL A 298 -21.83 -3.64 -3.11
CA VAL A 298 -21.83 -3.31 -1.66
C VAL A 298 -22.51 -1.97 -1.41
N GLN A 299 -22.24 -0.96 -2.23
CA GLN A 299 -22.89 0.34 -2.10
C GLN A 299 -24.41 0.23 -2.23
N SER A 300 -24.90 -0.49 -3.25
CA SER A 300 -26.34 -0.68 -3.48
C SER A 300 -27.00 -1.51 -2.37
N PHE A 301 -26.27 -2.52 -1.88
CA PHE A 301 -26.70 -3.39 -0.79
C PHE A 301 -26.84 -2.62 0.53
N CYS A 302 -25.84 -1.81 0.92
CA CYS A 302 -25.93 -0.96 2.10
C CYS A 302 -27.06 0.07 1.98
N GLN A 303 -27.19 0.73 0.82
CA GLN A 303 -28.29 1.70 0.62
C GLN A 303 -29.69 1.08 0.81
N THR A 304 -29.85 -0.21 0.48
CA THR A 304 -31.13 -0.91 0.58
C THR A 304 -31.37 -1.53 1.95
N HIS A 305 -30.34 -2.15 2.55
CA HIS A 305 -30.48 -2.98 3.75
C HIS A 305 -29.87 -2.39 5.01
N PHE A 306 -28.91 -1.47 4.88
CA PHE A 306 -28.19 -0.83 5.98
C PHE A 306 -28.06 0.68 5.71
N PRO A 307 -29.17 1.44 5.65
CA PRO A 307 -29.14 2.85 5.24
C PRO A 307 -28.29 3.74 6.16
N ASP A 308 -28.08 3.31 7.41
CA ASP A 308 -27.19 3.97 8.39
C ASP A 308 -25.70 3.68 8.15
N TRP A 309 -25.35 2.82 7.19
CA TRP A 309 -23.98 2.47 6.82
C TRP A 309 -23.60 3.23 5.55
N VAL A 310 -22.80 4.28 5.73
CA VAL A 310 -22.44 5.20 4.67
C VAL A 310 -21.02 4.95 4.21
N LEU A 311 -20.86 4.48 2.97
CA LEU A 311 -19.55 4.27 2.37
C LEU A 311 -18.87 5.62 2.05
N ALA A 312 -17.59 5.71 2.42
CA ALA A 312 -16.72 6.78 1.96
C ALA A 312 -16.61 6.76 0.42
N SER A 313 -16.52 7.94 -0.18
CA SER A 313 -16.52 8.15 -1.63
C SER A 313 -15.18 7.84 -2.32
N GLY A 314 -14.11 7.63 -1.55
CA GLY A 314 -12.74 7.52 -2.07
C GLY A 314 -12.55 6.34 -3.02
N GLY A 315 -12.25 6.60 -4.29
CA GLY A 315 -12.16 5.57 -5.35
C GLY A 315 -10.85 4.77 -5.41
N GLY A 316 -10.07 4.74 -4.34
CA GLY A 316 -8.79 4.02 -4.25
C GLY A 316 -8.89 2.76 -3.41
N THR A 317 -7.91 1.86 -3.59
CA THR A 317 -7.81 0.56 -2.90
C THR A 317 -8.99 -0.38 -3.18
N TYR A 318 -8.90 -1.64 -2.78
CA TYR A 318 -10.03 -2.58 -2.78
C TYR A 318 -10.72 -2.70 -1.42
N MET A 319 -10.39 -1.82 -0.47
CA MET A 319 -11.01 -1.76 0.86
C MET A 319 -12.10 -0.70 0.87
N LEU A 320 -13.18 -0.96 1.62
CA LEU A 320 -14.30 -0.03 1.77
C LEU A 320 -14.29 0.52 3.20
N TRP A 321 -14.34 1.84 3.32
CA TRP A 321 -14.50 2.52 4.60
C TRP A 321 -15.96 2.88 4.84
N ILE A 322 -16.54 2.35 5.91
CA ILE A 322 -17.98 2.47 6.20
C ILE A 322 -18.16 3.26 7.48
N ASP A 323 -18.86 4.38 7.38
CA ASP A 323 -19.31 5.15 8.53
C ASP A 323 -20.67 4.62 8.99
N TYR A 324 -20.72 4.09 10.21
CA TYR A 324 -21.92 3.57 10.82
C TYR A 324 -22.33 4.38 12.07
N ARG A 325 -21.80 5.60 12.26
CA ARG A 325 -22.08 6.44 13.44
C ARG A 325 -23.57 6.71 13.66
N ALA A 326 -24.37 6.73 12.59
CA ALA A 326 -25.82 6.88 12.67
C ALA A 326 -26.51 5.78 13.49
N MET A 327 -25.90 4.60 13.62
CA MET A 327 -26.41 3.51 14.45
C MET A 327 -26.31 3.76 15.96
N ASN A 328 -25.48 4.71 16.39
CA ASN A 328 -25.23 5.00 17.80
C ASN A 328 -24.82 3.76 18.63
N ILE A 329 -23.97 2.91 18.05
CA ILE A 329 -23.37 1.73 18.71
C ILE A 329 -21.88 1.94 18.92
N SER A 330 -21.32 1.29 19.94
CA SER A 330 -19.88 1.25 20.17
C SER A 330 -19.18 0.24 19.26
N GLU A 331 -17.87 0.41 19.06
CA GLU A 331 -16.99 -0.58 18.40
C GLU A 331 -17.10 -1.97 19.06
N GLU A 332 -17.25 -2.03 20.38
CA GLU A 332 -17.41 -3.30 21.10
C GLU A 332 -18.74 -3.98 20.75
N GLN A 333 -19.83 -3.22 20.65
CA GLN A 333 -21.14 -3.72 20.24
C GLN A 333 -21.12 -4.20 18.79
N LEU A 334 -20.54 -3.42 17.87
CA LEU A 334 -20.39 -3.82 16.47
C LEU A 334 -19.58 -5.12 16.34
N ARG A 335 -18.45 -5.21 17.06
CA ARG A 335 -17.63 -6.42 17.11
C ARG A 335 -18.41 -7.61 17.66
N HIS A 336 -19.20 -7.41 18.71
CA HIS A 336 -20.05 -8.46 19.28
C HIS A 336 -21.06 -8.98 18.25
N TRP A 337 -21.69 -8.10 17.46
CA TRP A 337 -22.61 -8.51 16.40
C TRP A 337 -21.92 -9.40 15.35
N PHE A 338 -20.76 -8.97 14.84
CA PHE A 338 -20.04 -9.74 13.82
C PHE A 338 -19.47 -11.08 14.30
N VAL A 339 -19.04 -11.17 15.57
CA VAL A 339 -18.29 -12.31 16.09
C VAL A 339 -19.16 -13.29 16.87
N SER A 340 -20.24 -12.80 17.48
CA SER A 340 -21.08 -13.59 18.41
C SER A 340 -22.51 -13.79 17.95
N LEU A 341 -23.03 -12.94 17.07
CA LEU A 341 -24.38 -13.08 16.51
C LEU A 341 -24.40 -13.62 15.07
N ALA A 342 -23.23 -13.76 14.43
CA ALA A 342 -23.09 -14.48 13.17
C ALA A 342 -23.23 -15.98 13.44
N VAL A 343 -24.46 -16.50 13.36
CA VAL A 343 -24.80 -17.92 13.40
C VAL A 343 -25.66 -18.23 12.19
#